data_AF-A0A0Q4FKZ9-F1
#
_entry.id   AF-A0A0Q4FKZ9-F1
#
_cell.length_a   1.000
_cell.length_b   1.000
_cell.length_c   1.000
_cell.angle_alpha   90.00
_cell.angle_beta   90.00
_cell.angle_gamma   90.00
#
_symmetry.space_group_name_H-M   'P 1'
#
loop_
_entity.id
_entity.type
_entity.pdbx_description
1 polymer ?
#
loop_
_entity_poly.entity_id
_entity_poly.type
_entity_poly.pdbx_seq_one_letter_code
_entity_poly.pdbx_strand_id
1 'polypeptide(L)' 'MARQHLRSGNPSSYARLLAGQHRASTARQQGAIEAIIAADACQSLFTRHATNSCLMAREG' A
#
# COMPACT_ATOMS: atom_id res chain seq x y z
N MET A 1 3.55 -9.20 6.97
CA MET A 1 4.97 -8.81 7.05
C MET A 1 5.25 -7.50 6.32
N ALA A 2 4.98 -7.33 5.01
CA ALA A 2 5.23 -6.07 4.29
C ALA A 2 4.67 -4.81 5.00
N ARG A 3 3.37 -4.79 5.32
CA ARG A 3 2.69 -3.67 6.02
C ARG A 3 3.29 -3.29 7.37
N GLN A 4 4.05 -4.19 8.00
CA GLN A 4 4.75 -3.89 9.25
C GLN A 4 5.85 -2.85 9.03
N HIS A 5 6.54 -2.90 7.89
CA HIS A 5 7.56 -1.92 7.53
C HIS A 5 6.98 -0.52 7.27
N LEU A 6 5.77 -0.44 6.71
CA LEU A 6 5.05 0.84 6.60
C LEU A 6 4.73 1.41 7.98
N ARG A 7 4.20 0.58 8.90
CA ARG A 7 3.86 1.01 10.27
C ARG A 7 5.08 1.40 11.10
N SER A 8 6.24 0.82 10.83
CA SER A 8 7.49 1.15 11.51
C SER A 8 8.26 2.31 10.86
N GLY A 9 7.66 3.03 9.90
CA GLY A 9 8.30 4.16 9.23
C GLY A 9 9.45 3.79 8.28
N ASN A 10 9.48 2.55 7.76
CA ASN A 10 10.52 2.07 6.85
C ASN A 10 9.93 1.71 5.46
N PRO A 11 9.56 2.71 4.64
CA PRO A 11 8.94 2.48 3.34
C PRO A 11 9.87 1.77 2.35
N SER A 12 11.19 1.94 2.48
CA SER A 12 12.17 1.28 1.61
C SER A 12 12.18 -0.24 1.79
N SER A 13 12.06 -0.74 3.03
CA SER A 13 11.99 -2.18 3.30
C SER A 13 10.67 -2.78 2.82
N TYR A 14 9.58 -2.04 2.95
CA TYR A 14 8.29 -2.40 2.35
C TYR A 14 8.40 -2.57 0.83
N ALA A 15 8.95 -1.56 0.13
CA ALA A 15 9.10 -1.58 -1.32
C ALA A 15 10.02 -2.72 -1.79
N ARG A 16 11.14 -2.94 -1.10
CA ARG A 16 12.08 -4.02 -1.44
C ARG A 16 11.43 -5.40 -1.31
N LEU A 17 10.67 -5.62 -0.24
CA LEU A 17 10.01 -6.91 0.00
C LEU A 17 8.92 -7.21 -1.05
N LEU A 18 8.09 -6.22 -1.38
CA LEU A 18 7.05 -6.40 -2.42
C LEU A 18 7.63 -6.50 -3.82
N ALA A 19 8.70 -5.77 -4.14
CA ALA A 19 9.40 -5.91 -5.42
C ALA A 19 10.00 -7.32 -5.58
N GLY A 20 10.55 -7.89 -4.50
CA GLY A 20 11.02 -9.28 -4.48
C GLY A 20 9.89 -10.28 -4.73
N GLN A 21 8.75 -10.10 -4.05
CA GLN A 21 7.56 -10.95 -4.24
C GLN A 21 6.99 -10.82 -5.66
N HIS A 22 6.95 -9.61 -6.22
CA HIS A 22 6.42 -9.34 -7.56
C HIS A 22 7.24 -10.02 -8.66
N ARG A 23 8.58 -9.94 -8.58
CA ARG A 23 9.49 -10.59 -9.54
C ARG A 23 9.40 -12.13 -9.51
N ALA A 24 9.12 -12.71 -8.34
CA ALA A 24 9.01 -14.16 -8.17
C ALA A 24 7.59 -14.70 -8.44
N SER A 25 6.65 -13.84 -8.82
CA SER A 25 5.22 -14.17 -8.93
C SER A 25 4.76 -14.33 -10.38
N THR A 26 3.65 -15.06 -10.56
CA THR A 26 2.92 -15.13 -11.84
C THR A 26 2.16 -13.83 -12.12
N ALA A 27 1.76 -13.59 -13.37
CA ALA A 27 1.04 -12.36 -13.77
C ALA A 27 -0.22 -12.08 -12.93
N ARG A 28 -0.98 -13.13 -12.56
CA ARG A 28 -2.16 -13.00 -11.68
C ARG A 28 -1.77 -12.55 -10.26
N GLN A 29 -0.67 -13.09 -9.74
CA GLN A 29 -0.16 -12.75 -8.41
C GLN A 29 0.48 -11.36 -8.39
N GLN A 30 1.14 -10.95 -9.46
CA GLN A 30 1.65 -9.59 -9.66
C GLN A 30 0.52 -8.56 -9.54
N GLY A 31 -0.60 -8.77 -10.23
CA GLY A 31 -1.78 -7.90 -10.12
C GLY A 31 -2.34 -7.82 -8.69
N ALA A 32 -2.32 -8.93 -7.94
CA ALA A 32 -2.73 -8.92 -6.53
C ALA A 32 -1.76 -8.10 -5.65
N ILE A 33 -0.45 -8.18 -5.92
CA ILE A 33 0.57 -7.39 -5.22
C ILE A 33 0.41 -5.90 -5.53
N GLU A 34 0.19 -5.55 -6.79
CA GLU A 34 -0.06 -4.17 -7.22
C GLU A 34 -1.33 -3.59 -6.59
N ALA A 35 -2.40 -4.38 -6.48
CA ALA A 35 -3.63 -3.97 -5.80
C ALA A 35 -3.39 -3.69 -4.29
N ILE A 36 -2.54 -4.48 -3.64
CA ILE A 36 -2.14 -4.23 -2.24
C ILE A 36 -1.35 -2.91 -2.14
N ILE A 37 -0.40 -2.66 -3.05
CA ILE A 37 0.37 -1.41 -3.10
C ILE A 37 -0.57 -0.20 -3.27
N ALA A 38 -1.51 -0.29 -4.20
CA ALA A 38 -2.48 0.77 -4.46
C ALA A 38 -3.39 1.03 -3.25
N ALA A 39 -3.85 -0.03 -2.56
CA ALA A 39 -4.66 0.10 -1.36
C ALA A 39 -3.89 0.75 -0.21
N ASP A 40 -2.64 0.35 0.01
CA ASP A 40 -1.79 0.89 1.07
C ASP A 40 -1.43 2.36 0.78
N ALA A 41 -1.14 2.71 -0.48
CA ALA A 41 -0.94 4.09 -0.90
C ALA A 41 -2.20 4.94 -0.72
N CYS A 42 -3.38 4.40 -1.05
CA CYS A 42 -4.66 5.09 -0.87
C CYS A 42 -4.91 5.44 0.61
N GLN A 43 -4.61 4.53 1.54
CA GLN A 43 -4.73 4.80 2.98
C GLN A 43 -3.72 5.83 3.51
N SER A 44 -2.57 5.96 2.85
CA SER A 44 -1.55 6.96 3.20
C SER A 44 -1.89 8.33 2.63
N LEU A 45 -2.40 8.39 1.41
CA LEU A 45 -2.68 9.63 0.68
C LEU A 45 -4.06 10.19 0.97
N PHE A 46 -5.02 9.34 1.33
CA PHE A 46 -6.41 9.72 1.56
C PHE A 46 -6.89 9.30 2.94
N THR A 47 -7.78 10.12 3.49
CA THR A 47 -8.61 9.79 4.66
C THR A 47 -10.08 9.78 4.26
N ARG A 48 -10.93 9.10 5.03
CA ARG A 48 -12.38 9.14 4.82
C ARG A 48 -12.98 10.26 5.65
N HIS A 49 -13.80 11.09 5.01
CA HIS A 49 -14.59 12.09 5.70
C HIS A 49 -15.62 11.42 6.62
N ALA A 50 -15.71 11.89 7.87
CA ALA A 50 -16.45 11.22 8.94
C ALA A 50 -17.96 11.06 8.65
N THR A 51 -18.56 12.02 7.93
CA THR A 51 -20.02 12.08 7.76
C THR A 51 -20.54 11.36 6.52
N ASN A 52 -19.79 11.42 5.41
CA ASN A 52 -20.26 10.93 4.10
C ASN A 52 -19.32 9.92 3.45
N SER A 53 -18.25 9.51 4.16
CA SER A 53 -17.28 8.51 3.69
C SER A 53 -16.56 8.83 2.38
N CYS A 54 -16.62 10.08 1.89
CA CYS A 54 -15.85 10.49 0.71
C CYS A 54 -14.35 10.43 1.01
N LEU A 55 -13.54 10.18 -0.03
CA LEU A 55 -12.08 10.20 0.09
C LEU A 55 -11.60 11.65 -0.01
N MET A 56 -10.88 12.10 1.00
CA MET A 56 -10.23 13.41 1.05
C MET A 56 -8.73 13.23 1.11
N ALA A 57 -7.97 14.16 0.53
CA ALA A 57 -6.51 14.17 0.68
C ALA A 57 -6.17 14.23 2.18
N ARG A 58 -5.22 13.40 2.60
CA ARG A 58 -4.73 13.41 3.97
C ARG A 58 -3.81 14.61 4.13
N GLU A 59 -4.24 15.59 4.92
CA GLU A 59 -3.37 16.69 5.33
C GLU A 59 -2.26 16.11 6.22
N GLY A 60 -1.01 16.45 5.89
CA GLY A 60 0.21 15.90 6.49
C GLY A 60 0.57 16.54 7.81
#